data_AF-A0A3M1C922-F1
#
_entry.id   AF-A0A3M1C922-F1
#
_cell.length_a   1.000
_cell.length_b   1.000
_cell.length_c   1.000
_cell.angle_alpha   90.00
_cell.angle_beta   90.00
_cell.angle_gamma   90.00
#
_symmetry.space_group_name_H-M   'P 1'
#
loop_
_entity.id
_entity.type
_entity.pdbx_description
1 polymer ?
#
loop_
_entity_poly.entity_id
_entity_poly.type
_entity_poly.pdbx_seq_one_letter_code
_entity_poly.pdbx_strand_id
1 'polypeptide(L)'
;MTVSRVLRNRGDVSAKTRERVLAAAKALGYVPNKIAGALASQRVNLVGVIIPSLGNMVFPQVLSSISEVLDKTPLQPVIGVTNYLPERE
;
A
#
# COMPACT_ATOMS: atom_id res chain seq x y z
N MET A 1 18.71 -0.03 -14.34
CA MET A 1 18.58 -0.50 -12.94
C MET A 1 18.87 0.58 -11.88
N THR A 2 19.64 1.64 -12.18
CA THR A 2 20.12 2.66 -11.19
C THR A 2 19.11 3.76 -10.83
N VAL A 3 18.42 4.33 -11.83
CA VAL A 3 17.44 5.42 -11.60
C VAL A 3 16.28 4.95 -10.71
N SER A 4 15.73 3.76 -10.99
CA SER A 4 14.66 3.15 -10.18
C SER A 4 15.09 2.92 -8.72
N ARG A 5 16.34 2.51 -8.47
CA ARG A 5 16.90 2.33 -7.12
C ARG A 5 16.99 3.65 -6.35
N VAL A 6 17.46 4.72 -7.01
CA VAL A 6 17.52 6.05 -6.41
C VAL A 6 16.12 6.56 -6.05
N LEU A 7 15.15 6.43 -6.96
CA LEU A 7 13.78 6.91 -6.75
C LEU A 7 13.01 6.08 -5.70
N ARG A 8 13.36 4.80 -5.52
CA ARG A 8 12.76 3.90 -4.52
C ARG A 8 13.56 3.84 -3.21
N ASN A 9 14.61 4.65 -3.07
CA ASN A 9 15.53 4.64 -1.93
C ASN A 9 16.05 3.23 -1.58
N ARG A 10 16.34 2.39 -2.58
CA ARG A 10 16.66 0.96 -2.40
C ARG A 10 18.02 0.60 -2.98
N GLY A 11 18.87 -0.04 -2.17
CA GLY A 11 20.19 -0.54 -2.57
C GLY A 11 21.31 0.49 -2.50
N ASP A 12 22.53 0.02 -2.69
CA ASP A 12 23.74 0.82 -2.54
C ASP A 12 24.05 1.59 -3.82
N VAL A 13 23.72 2.89 -3.82
CA VAL A 13 24.02 3.81 -4.92
C VAL A 13 24.83 4.95 -4.33
N SER A 14 25.99 5.25 -4.93
CA SER A 14 26.85 6.32 -4.43
C SER A 14 26.10 7.65 -4.34
N ALA A 15 26.40 8.44 -3.30
CA ALA A 15 25.77 9.74 -3.05
C ALA A 15 25.82 10.65 -4.29
N LYS A 16 26.98 10.67 -4.98
CA LYS A 16 27.19 11.40 -6.23
C LYS A 16 26.21 11.01 -7.34
N THR A 17 25.93 9.71 -7.49
CA THR A 17 24.99 9.23 -8.51
C THR A 17 23.55 9.54 -8.12
N ARG A 18 23.23 9.44 -6.83
CA ARG A 18 21.92 9.77 -6.28
C ARG A 18 21.55 11.24 -6.52
N GLU A 19 22.44 12.16 -6.21
CA GLU A 19 22.22 13.60 -6.45
C GLU A 19 21.98 13.91 -7.93
N ARG A 20 22.79 13.34 -8.83
CA ARG A 20 22.62 13.54 -10.28
C ARG A 20 21.24 13.09 -10.77
N VAL A 21 20.76 11.94 -10.28
CA VAL A 21 19.45 11.42 -10.66
C VAL A 21 18.32 12.29 -10.10
N LEU A 22 18.42 12.74 -8.85
CA LEU A 22 17.40 13.62 -8.24
C LEU A 22 17.34 14.98 -8.92
N ALA A 23 18.49 15.56 -9.27
CA ALA A 23 18.58 16.81 -10.01
C ALA A 23 17.92 16.69 -11.40
N ALA A 24 18.22 15.62 -12.14
CA ALA A 24 17.61 15.35 -13.44
C ALA A 24 16.09 15.13 -13.33
N ALA A 25 15.64 14.36 -12.34
CA ALA A 25 14.21 14.14 -12.10
C ALA A 25 13.47 15.46 -11.80
N LYS A 26 14.08 16.34 -10.99
CA LYS A 26 13.53 17.67 -10.68
C LYS A 26 13.48 18.56 -11.93
N ALA A 27 14.54 18.59 -12.72
CA ALA A 27 14.60 19.37 -13.96
C ALA A 27 13.53 18.95 -14.98
N LEU A 28 13.21 17.64 -15.03
CA LEU A 28 12.19 17.08 -15.90
C LEU A 28 10.76 17.17 -15.32
N GLY A 29 10.59 17.67 -14.09
CA GLY A 29 9.29 17.66 -13.40
C GLY A 29 8.75 16.27 -13.10
N TYR A 30 9.63 15.25 -13.06
CA TYR A 30 9.22 13.87 -12.86
C TYR A 30 8.80 13.61 -11.41
N VAL A 31 7.54 13.19 -11.23
CA VAL A 31 7.01 12.75 -9.94
C VAL A 31 6.93 11.21 -9.94
N PRO A 32 7.64 10.52 -9.04
CA PRO A 32 7.61 9.06 -9.01
C PRO A 32 6.21 8.52 -8.69
N ASN A 33 5.72 7.62 -9.54
CA ASN A 33 4.44 6.94 -9.34
C ASN A 33 4.57 5.88 -8.22
N LYS A 34 3.97 6.16 -7.06
CA LYS A 34 3.96 5.25 -5.89
C LYS A 34 3.15 3.97 -6.15
N ILE A 35 2.12 4.02 -7.00
CA ILE A 35 1.28 2.86 -7.37
C ILE A 35 2.06 1.89 -8.28
N ALA A 36 2.86 2.40 -9.21
CA ALA A 36 3.73 1.57 -10.05
C ALA A 36 4.78 0.80 -9.24
N GLY A 37 5.17 1.32 -8.08
CA GLY A 37 5.99 0.60 -7.09
C GLY A 37 5.27 -0.62 -6.52
N ALA A 38 4.01 -0.46 -6.11
CA ALA A 38 3.18 -1.55 -5.58
C ALA A 38 2.94 -2.64 -6.64
N LEU A 39 2.56 -2.26 -7.86
CA LEU A 39 2.32 -3.21 -8.96
C LEU A 39 3.59 -3.98 -9.36
N ALA A 40 4.72 -3.29 -9.51
CA ALA A 40 5.99 -3.92 -9.83
C ALA A 40 6.56 -4.78 -8.68
N SER A 41 6.16 -4.49 -7.43
CA SER A 41 6.55 -5.29 -6.26
C SER A 41 5.63 -6.48 -6.00
N GLN A 42 4.49 -6.56 -6.70
CA GLN A 42 3.39 -7.49 -6.44
C GLN A 42 2.94 -7.54 -4.98
N ARG A 43 3.25 -6.51 -4.19
CA ARG A 43 2.86 -6.40 -2.78
C ARG A 43 2.12 -5.10 -2.59
N VAL A 44 0.87 -5.25 -2.17
CA VAL A 44 0.01 -4.18 -1.66
C VAL A 44 -0.08 -4.41 -0.16
N ASN A 45 0.01 -3.35 0.65
CA ASN A 45 -0.14 -3.45 2.09
C ASN A 45 -1.62 -3.54 2.51
N LEU A 46 -2.50 -4.10 1.67
CA LEU A 46 -3.93 -4.16 1.95
C LEU A 46 -4.28 -5.50 2.59
N VAL A 47 -5.13 -5.46 3.61
CA VAL A 47 -5.73 -6.64 4.24
C VAL A 47 -7.23 -6.58 3.95
N GLY A 48 -7.72 -7.50 3.12
CA GLY A 48 -9.15 -7.61 2.83
C GLY A 48 -9.89 -8.26 4.00
N VAL A 49 -10.92 -7.58 4.50
CA VAL A 49 -11.83 -8.09 5.54
C VAL A 49 -13.22 -8.20 4.93
N ILE A 50 -13.63 -9.43 4.61
CA ILE A 50 -14.93 -9.73 4.00
C ILE A 50 -15.90 -10.11 5.12
N ILE A 51 -16.99 -9.36 5.25
CA ILE A 51 -18.03 -9.58 6.25
C ILE A 51 -19.41 -9.61 5.59
N PRO A 52 -20.37 -10.34 6.16
CA PRO A 52 -21.70 -10.44 5.57
C PRO A 52 -22.58 -9.21 5.84
N SER A 53 -22.36 -8.44 6.90
CA SER A 53 -23.19 -7.26 7.19
C SER A 53 -22.50 -6.25 8.12
N LEU A 54 -22.87 -4.97 8.02
CA LEU A 54 -22.55 -3.94 9.03
C LEU A 54 -23.75 -3.60 9.94
N GLY A 55 -24.93 -4.17 9.65
CA GLY A 55 -26.17 -3.90 10.38
C GLY A 55 -26.32 -4.69 11.68
N ASN A 56 -25.51 -5.74 11.86
CA ASN A 56 -25.45 -6.45 13.14
C ASN A 56 -24.36 -5.85 14.03
N MET A 57 -24.54 -5.93 15.35
CA MET A 57 -23.56 -5.39 16.31
C MET A 57 -22.31 -6.26 16.48
N VAL A 58 -22.22 -7.41 15.80
CA VAL A 58 -21.14 -8.39 15.98
C VAL A 58 -19.88 -7.94 15.22
N PHE A 59 -20.03 -7.52 13.96
CA PHE A 59 -18.88 -7.18 13.11
C PHE A 59 -18.16 -5.86 13.44
N PRO A 60 -18.84 -4.79 13.92
CA PRO A 60 -18.16 -3.56 14.33
C PRO A 60 -17.09 -3.78 15.41
N GLN A 61 -17.33 -4.67 16.38
CA GLN A 61 -16.36 -4.99 17.42
C GLN A 61 -15.14 -5.71 16.82
N VAL A 62 -15.36 -6.68 15.93
CA VAL A 62 -14.28 -7.39 15.23
C VAL A 62 -13.45 -6.45 14.36
N LEU A 63 -14.09 -5.55 13.60
CA LEU A 63 -13.42 -4.55 12.77
C LEU A 63 -12.56 -3.59 13.60
N SER A 64 -13.05 -3.19 14.76
CA SER A 64 -12.30 -2.33 15.70
C SER A 64 -11.04 -3.03 16.20
N SER A 65 -11.15 -4.29 16.62
CA SER A 65 -9.99 -5.08 17.06
C SER A 65 -8.98 -5.36 15.93
N ILE A 66 -9.45 -5.62 14.70
CA ILE A 66 -8.57 -5.76 13.53
C ILE A 66 -7.81 -4.46 13.29
N SER A 67 -8.50 -3.32 13.30
CA SER A 67 -7.89 -2.01 13.06
C SER A 67 -6.84 -1.70 14.13
N GLU A 68 -7.11 -1.96 15.41
CA GLU A 68 -6.17 -1.74 16.51
C GLU A 68 -4.86 -2.53 16.37
N VAL A 69 -4.94 -3.78 15.90
CA VAL A 69 -3.76 -4.62 15.66
C VAL A 69 -2.98 -4.12 14.44
N LEU A 70 -3.68 -3.76 13.36
CA LEU A 70 -3.06 -3.35 12.11
C LEU A 70 -2.48 -1.94 12.17
N ASP A 71 -2.98 -1.06 13.03
CA ASP A 71 -2.48 0.31 13.24
C ASP A 71 -0.99 0.36 13.62
N LYS A 72 -0.47 -0.71 14.23
CA LYS A 72 0.95 -0.85 14.59
C LYS A 72 1.82 -1.37 13.43
N THR A 73 1.24 -1.54 12.25
CA THR A 73 1.85 -2.15 11.08
C THR A 73 1.69 -1.25 9.85
N PRO A 74 2.46 -1.46 8.78
CA PRO A 74 2.23 -0.75 7.52
C PRO A 74 1.01 -1.26 6.73
N LEU A 75 0.25 -2.22 7.27
CA LEU A 75 -0.91 -2.85 6.64
C LEU A 75 -2.17 -2.01 6.88
N GLN A 76 -3.04 -1.97 5.86
CA GLN A 76 -4.27 -1.20 5.86
C GLN A 76 -5.47 -2.13 5.62
N PRO A 77 -6.43 -2.22 6.56
CA PRO A 77 -7.64 -2.99 6.33
C PRO A 77 -8.56 -2.33 5.29
N VAL A 78 -9.17 -3.15 4.45
CA VAL A 78 -10.23 -2.77 3.49
C VAL A 78 -11.42 -3.67 3.72
N ILE A 79 -12.61 -3.08 3.87
CA ILE A 79 -13.82 -3.81 4.26
C ILE A 79 -14.69 -4.04 3.01
N GLY A 80 -15.04 -5.31 2.78
CA GLY A 80 -16.02 -5.73 1.79
C GLY A 80 -17.26 -6.29 2.47
N VAL A 81 -18.45 -5.91 1.99
CA VAL A 81 -19.74 -6.38 2.54
C VAL A 81 -20.45 -7.25 1.51
N THR A 82 -20.81 -8.47 1.89
CA THR A 82 -21.41 -9.47 0.99
C THR A 82 -22.93 -9.60 1.08
N ASN A 83 -23.56 -9.04 2.12
CA ASN A 83 -24.99 -9.18 2.39
C ASN A 83 -25.46 -10.64 2.47
N TYR A 84 -24.61 -11.56 2.94
CA TYR A 84 -24.86 -13.02 2.95
C TYR A 84 -25.08 -13.65 1.57
N LEU A 85 -24.66 -12.96 0.49
CA LEU A 85 -24.74 -13.48 -0.88
C LEU A 85 -23.39 -14.13 -1.22
N PRO A 86 -23.33 -15.46 -1.44
CA PRO A 86 -22.08 -16.17 -1.76
C PRO A 86 -21.40 -15.67 -3.04
N GLU A 87 -22.18 -15.15 -3.98
CA GLU A 87 -21.71 -14.53 -5.23
C GLU A 87 -20.99 -13.18 -5.04
N ARG A 88 -20.94 -12.64 -3.81
CA ARG A 88 -20.26 -11.38 -3.46
C ARG A 88 -19.03 -11.59 -2.56
N GLU A 89 -18.71 -12.83 -2.19
CA GLU A 89 -17.42 -13.22 -1.59
C GLU A 89 -16.31 -13.28 -2.64
#